data_AF-A0A1R3HYS4-F1
#
_entry.id   AF-A0A1R3HYS4-F1
#
_cell.length_a   1.000
_cell.length_b   1.000
_cell.length_c   1.000
_cell.angle_alpha   90.00
_cell.angle_beta   90.00
_cell.angle_gamma   90.00
#
_symmetry.space_group_name_H-M   'P 1'
#
loop_
_entity.id
_entity.type
_entity.pdbx_description
1 polymer ?
#
loop_
_entity_poly.entity_id
_entity_poly.type
_entity_poly.pdbx_seq_one_letter_code
_entity_poly.pdbx_strand_id
1 'polypeptide(L)'
;MSFGQKMHVEFKISINDLVHENQYEKITKRGDAWFSASEKAWGFPYFIKLDDLQNSKSLILRDAMEIELQILSMSMARIKDDFEEESDDDFPSMPPPM
;
A
#
# COMPACT_ATOMS: atom_id res chain seq x y z
N MET A 1 20.34 17.77 7.65
CA MET A 1 19.65 16.52 8.04
C MET A 1 18.17 16.68 7.73
N SER A 2 17.70 16.14 6.61
CA SER A 2 16.27 15.98 6.35
C SER A 2 15.81 14.69 7.03
N PHE A 3 14.67 14.74 7.71
CA PHE A 3 14.01 13.54 8.20
C PHE A 3 12.91 13.19 7.21
N GLY A 4 12.93 11.96 6.68
CA GLY A 4 11.79 11.42 5.96
C GLY A 4 10.62 11.18 6.92
N GLN A 5 9.40 11.53 6.51
CA GLN A 5 8.19 11.15 7.23
C GLN A 5 7.64 9.87 6.63
N LYS A 6 7.36 8.87 7.48
CA LYS A 6 6.55 7.71 7.10
C LYS A 6 5.31 7.63 7.97
N MET A 7 4.25 7.09 7.41
CA MET A 7 2.94 7.00 8.03
C MET A 7 2.48 5.55 8.03
N HIS A 8 2.30 4.97 9.19
CA HIS A 8 1.77 3.63 9.35
C HIS A 8 0.25 3.70 9.42
N VAL A 9 -0.43 2.83 8.67
CA VAL A 9 -1.88 2.74 8.65
C VAL A 9 -2.28 1.27 8.68
N GLU A 10 -3.12 0.93 9.65
CA GLU A 10 -3.88 -0.32 9.62
C GLU A 10 -5.29 -0.03 9.12
N PHE A 11 -5.80 -0.86 8.23
CA PHE A 11 -7.09 -0.64 7.60
C PHE A 11 -7.77 -1.94 7.20
N LYS A 12 -9.05 -1.85 6.86
CA LYS A 12 -9.82 -2.91 6.20
C LYS A 12 -10.38 -2.37 4.90
N ILE A 13 -10.21 -3.12 3.83
CA ILE A 13 -10.90 -2.89 2.55
C ILE A 13 -11.97 -3.97 2.43
N SER A 14 -13.17 -3.57 2.07
CA SER A 14 -14.28 -4.48 1.90
C SER A 14 -15.03 -4.21 0.61
N ILE A 15 -15.53 -5.27 -0.03
CA ILE A 15 -16.54 -5.17 -1.07
C ILE A 15 -17.89 -5.49 -0.42
N ASN A 16 -18.84 -4.55 -0.52
CA ASN A 16 -20.14 -4.67 0.12
C ASN A 16 -21.10 -5.51 -0.74
N ASP A 17 -21.92 -6.33 -0.08
CA ASP A 17 -23.07 -6.98 -0.73
C ASP A 17 -24.19 -5.94 -0.87
N LEU A 18 -24.56 -5.63 -2.10
CA LEU A 18 -25.54 -4.61 -2.47
C LEU A 18 -27.00 -5.12 -2.44
N VAL A 19 -27.22 -6.42 -2.24
CA VAL A 19 -28.54 -7.07 -2.29
C VAL A 19 -28.98 -7.50 -0.88
N HIS A 20 -28.04 -7.90 -0.03
CA HIS A 20 -28.28 -8.36 1.33
C HIS A 20 -27.42 -7.54 2.30
N GLU A 21 -27.83 -6.29 2.56
CA GLU A 21 -27.10 -5.35 3.44
C GLU A 21 -26.71 -5.93 4.82
N ASN A 22 -27.34 -7.02 5.28
CA ASN A 22 -27.24 -7.44 6.67
C ASN A 22 -26.78 -8.88 6.95
N GLN A 23 -26.59 -9.79 5.97
CA GLN A 23 -26.40 -11.21 6.32
C GLN A 23 -25.43 -12.08 5.52
N TYR A 24 -25.06 -11.78 4.28
CA TYR A 24 -24.23 -12.71 3.52
C TYR A 24 -23.18 -11.96 2.68
N GLU A 25 -21.90 -12.24 2.94
CA GLU A 25 -20.74 -11.97 2.07
C GLU A 25 -20.26 -10.52 1.84
N LYS A 26 -19.92 -9.80 2.92
CA LYS A 26 -18.94 -8.71 2.81
C LYS A 26 -17.53 -9.28 2.69
N ILE A 27 -16.93 -9.25 1.50
CA ILE A 27 -15.55 -9.71 1.30
C ILE A 27 -14.60 -8.66 1.86
N THR A 28 -13.97 -8.97 2.99
CA THR A 28 -13.10 -8.02 3.72
C THR A 28 -11.67 -8.53 3.80
N LYS A 29 -10.69 -7.65 3.52
CA LYS A 29 -9.27 -7.87 3.79
C LYS A 29 -8.71 -6.79 4.69
N ARG A 30 -7.93 -7.20 5.69
CA ARG A 30 -7.17 -6.30 6.56
C ARG A 30 -5.78 -6.06 5.98
N GLY A 31 -5.38 -4.80 5.90
CA GLY A 31 -4.05 -4.37 5.48
C GLY A 31 -3.34 -3.63 6.61
N ASP A 32 -2.01 -3.64 6.52
CA ASP A 32 -1.08 -2.91 7.35
C ASP A 32 0.02 -2.41 6.41
N ALA A 33 0.20 -1.09 6.36
CA ALA A 33 1.12 -0.49 5.40
C ALA A 33 1.80 0.76 5.95
N TRP A 34 3.02 0.99 5.46
CA TRP A 34 3.75 2.24 5.60
C TRP A 34 3.65 3.04 4.32
N PHE A 35 3.30 4.32 4.45
CA PHE A 35 3.23 5.28 3.37
C PHE A 35 4.33 6.31 3.53
N SER A 36 4.86 6.79 2.41
CA SER A 36 5.88 7.84 2.37
C SER A 36 5.71 8.69 1.12
N ALA A 37 6.59 9.67 0.92
CA ALA A 37 6.59 10.45 -0.31
C ALA A 37 6.90 9.60 -1.56
N SER A 38 7.62 8.48 -1.42
CA SER A 38 7.91 7.53 -2.50
C SER A 38 6.89 6.39 -2.56
N GLU A 39 6.43 5.90 -1.42
CA GLU A 39 5.47 4.79 -1.28
C GLU A 39 4.06 5.35 -1.00
N LYS A 40 3.41 5.86 -2.05
CA LYS A 40 2.12 6.56 -1.90
C LYS A 40 0.90 5.64 -1.89
N ALA A 41 1.06 4.39 -2.29
CA ALA A 41 -0.03 3.46 -2.51
C ALA A 41 0.30 2.07 -1.98
N TRP A 42 -0.73 1.41 -1.48
CA TRP A 42 -0.69 0.02 -1.05
C TRP A 42 -2.03 -0.63 -1.37
N GLY A 43 -2.01 -1.93 -1.64
CA GLY A 43 -3.22 -2.69 -1.90
C GLY A 43 -2.96 -4.18 -1.95
N PHE A 44 -3.98 -4.93 -2.37
CA PHE A 44 -3.85 -6.37 -2.60
C PHE A 44 -3.79 -6.62 -4.12
N PRO A 45 -2.64 -7.04 -4.67
CA PRO A 45 -2.55 -7.40 -6.10
C PRO A 45 -3.58 -8.46 -6.51
N TYR A 46 -3.96 -9.33 -5.57
CA TYR A 46 -5.01 -10.33 -5.72
C TYR A 46 -6.05 -10.16 -4.61
N PHE A 47 -7.04 -9.29 -4.84
CA PHE A 47 -8.11 -9.06 -3.88
C PHE A 47 -9.17 -10.18 -3.91
N ILE A 48 -9.77 -10.42 -5.06
CA ILE A 48 -10.78 -11.46 -5.31
C ILE A 48 -10.50 -12.08 -6.69
N LYS A 49 -10.86 -13.35 -6.90
CA LYS A 49 -10.82 -13.92 -8.24
C LYS A 49 -11.90 -13.28 -9.10
N LEU A 50 -11.58 -13.07 -10.38
CA LEU A 50 -12.53 -12.49 -11.32
C LEU A 50 -13.78 -13.38 -11.49
N ASP A 51 -13.60 -14.70 -11.55
CA ASP A 51 -14.72 -15.64 -11.67
C ASP A 51 -15.65 -15.57 -10.44
N ASP A 52 -15.09 -15.45 -9.24
CA ASP A 52 -15.89 -15.33 -8.01
C ASP A 52 -16.65 -14.00 -8.00
N LEU A 53 -16.02 -12.92 -8.48
CA LEU A 53 -16.65 -11.60 -8.59
C LEU A 53 -17.79 -11.58 -9.63
N GLN A 54 -17.60 -12.20 -10.79
CA GLN A 54 -18.59 -12.24 -11.88
C GLN A 54 -19.78 -13.15 -11.55
N ASN A 55 -19.54 -14.24 -10.83
CA ASN A 55 -20.61 -15.15 -10.42
C ASN A 55 -21.42 -14.61 -9.24
N SER A 56 -20.88 -13.63 -8.51
CA SER A 56 -21.63 -12.96 -7.44
C SER A 56 -22.63 -11.96 -8.00
N LYS A 57 -23.92 -12.30 -7.87
CA LYS A 57 -25.04 -11.42 -8.23
C LYS A 57 -25.28 -10.31 -7.21
N SER A 58 -24.53 -10.31 -6.11
CA SER A 58 -24.77 -9.44 -4.96
C SER A 58 -23.64 -8.44 -4.74
N LEU A 59 -22.41 -8.75 -5.17
CA LEU A 59 -21.28 -7.82 -5.13
C LEU A 59 -21.27 -6.82 -6.30
N ILE A 60 -21.81 -7.21 -7.46
CA ILE A 60 -21.99 -6.32 -8.62
C ILE A 60 -23.48 -6.22 -8.93
N LEU A 61 -24.03 -5.02 -8.80
CA LEU A 61 -25.42 -4.71 -9.13
C LEU A 61 -25.46 -3.58 -10.17
N ARG A 62 -26.05 -3.86 -11.34
CA ARG A 62 -26.15 -2.89 -12.47
C ARG A 62 -24.78 -2.34 -12.89
N ASP A 63 -23.80 -3.23 -13.04
CA ASP A 63 -22.41 -2.91 -13.39
C ASP A 63 -21.71 -1.96 -12.40
N ALA A 64 -22.23 -1.84 -11.18
CA ALA A 64 -21.64 -1.08 -10.09
C ALA A 64 -21.24 -2.01 -8.93
N MET A 65 -20.11 -1.69 -8.30
CA MET A 65 -19.57 -2.37 -7.12
C MET A 65 -19.21 -1.31 -6.08
N GLU A 66 -19.52 -1.58 -4.82
CA GLU A 66 -19.19 -0.68 -3.72
C GLU A 66 -18.01 -1.21 -2.92
N ILE A 67 -16.99 -0.37 -2.77
CA ILE A 67 -15.79 -0.67 -1.98
C ILE A 67 -15.77 0.28 -0.79
N GLU A 68 -15.63 -0.28 0.41
CA GLU A 68 -15.50 0.48 1.65
C GLU A 68 -14.08 0.36 2.19
N LEU A 69 -13.51 1.49 2.62
CA LEU A 69 -12.23 1.55 3.33
C LEU A 69 -12.48 2.00 4.77
N GLN A 70 -12.13 1.14 5.72
CA GLN A 70 -12.13 1.46 7.14
C GLN A 70 -10.68 1.61 7.64
N ILE A 71 -10.30 2.80 8.08
CA ILE A 71 -9.02 3.02 8.76
C ILE A 71 -9.19 2.60 10.23
N LEU A 72 -8.37 1.65 10.68
CA LEU A 72 -8.41 1.13 12.04
C LEU A 72 -7.48 1.90 12.97
N SER A 73 -6.27 2.19 12.50
CA SER A 73 -5.27 2.94 13.24
C SER A 73 -4.34 3.69 12.28
N MET A 74 -3.70 4.72 12.80
CA MET A 74 -2.83 5.60 12.02
C MET A 74 -1.77 6.21 12.92
N SER A 75 -0.50 6.10 12.54
CA SER A 75 0.62 6.68 13.28
C SER A 75 1.70 7.24 12.35
N MET A 76 2.54 8.14 12.86
CA MET A 76 3.60 8.79 12.08
C MET A 76 4.96 8.54 12.72
N ALA A 77 5.94 8.17 11.89
CA ALA A 77 7.33 7.98 12.27
C ALA A 77 8.23 8.98 11.52
N ARG A 78 9.25 9.47 12.22
CA ARG A 78 10.35 10.22 11.62
C ARG A 78 11.50 9.26 11.39
N ILE A 79 11.95 9.15 10.14
CA ILE A 79 13.07 8.30 9.76
C ILE A 79 14.27 9.20 9.49
N LYS A 80 15.44 8.80 10.01
CA LYS A 80 16.71 9.39 9.64
C LYS A 80 17.13 8.74 8.34
N ASP A 81 17.30 9.52 7.28
CA ASP A 81 17.98 9.04 6.09
C ASP A 81 19.48 9.01 6.41
N ASP A 82 19.99 7.83 6.79
CA ASP A 82 21.42 7.59 6.84
C ASP A 82 21.86 7.37 5.39
N PHE A 83 22.16 8.47 4.69
CA PHE A 83 22.92 8.41 3.46
C PHE A 83 24.34 7.97 3.84
N GLU A 84 24.64 6.68 3.68
CA GLU A 84 26.01 6.24 3.53
C GLU A 84 26.50 6.80 2.18
N GLU A 85 27.19 7.94 2.23
CA GLU A 85 28.09 8.33 1.14
C GLU A 85 29.19 7.25 1.10
N GLU A 86 29.06 6.28 0.20
CA GLU A 86 30.25 5.58 -0.31
C GLU A 86 31.16 6.66 -0.90
N SER A 87 32.20 7.02 -0.15
CA SER A 87 33.28 7.88 -0.63
C SER A 87 34.00 7.19 -1.78
N ASP A 88 33.88 7.74 -3.00
CA ASP A 88 34.65 7.36 -4.19
C ASP A 88 36.14 7.81 -4.08
N ASP A 89 36.76 7.62 -2.93
CA ASP A 89 38.18 7.96 -2.66
C ASP A 89 39.11 6.74 -2.81
N ASP A 90 38.99 5.98 -3.91
CA ASP A 90 40.00 4.97 -4.28
C ASP A 90 40.29 4.94 -5.78
N PHE A 91 40.45 6.12 -6.40
CA PHE A 91 41.11 6.21 -7.70
C PHE A 91 42.63 6.32 -7.50
N PRO A 92 43.44 5.32 -7.92
CA PRO A 92 44.88 5.43 -7.82
C PRO A 92 45.38 6.57 -8.70
N SER A 93 46.12 7.51 -8.11
CA SER A 93 46.74 8.63 -8.82
C SER A 93 47.69 8.12 -9.90
N MET A 94 47.37 8.40 -11.16
CA MET A 94 48.24 8.07 -12.29
C MET A 94 49.51 8.94 -12.21
N PRO A 95 50.73 8.37 -12.34
CA PRO A 95 51.95 9.17 -12.30
C PRO A 95 52.01 10.12 -13.50
N PRO A 96 52.62 11.31 -13.34
CA PRO A 96 52.69 12.28 -14.42
C PRO A 96 53.58 11.77 -15.57
N PRO A 97 53.26 12.11 -16.82
CA PRO A 97 54.03 11.67 -17.98
C PRO A 97 55.44 12.31 -17.98
N MET A 98 56.43 11.51 -18.40
CA MET A 98 57.85 11.87 -18.50
C MET A 98 58.14 12.96 -19.53
#